data_AF-A0A178AJG8-F1
#
_entry.id   AF-A0A178AJG8-F1
#
_cell.length_a   1.000
_cell.length_b   1.000
_cell.length_c   1.000
_cell.angle_alpha   90.00
_cell.angle_beta   90.00
_cell.angle_gamma   90.00
#
_symmetry.space_group_name_H-M   'P 1'
#
loop_
_entity.id
_entity.type
_entity.pdbx_description
1 polymer ?
#
loop_
_entity_poly.entity_id
_entity_poly.type
_entity_poly.pdbx_seq_one_letter_code
_entity_poly.pdbx_strand_id
1 'polypeptide(L)'
;MLRTFQERRASRRCLYSTEFGLYIEGETMTTNGQGWAEGEESTSWFRVNDLWSALVATYAAMVREYTRKTLTYPTDILRAFSGALYQVYGAQTYYGLPWIEMDRALLWCPIDEGSMSFEHPETEVFPSWSWISSIGSKNPCGRQTPFQRPFGLAYWGRVIGTNDPIQRPPRVDVAVPVEETGPQRWDSTPWRKKNDYGHALPIVALASTEGCMPTGPSQDLLMDCSIEEYQRRLEDRWPDYVSYWKDVFATYQDNEVFTQPYINLAMAPGRLLVRAQKVKLNIHHGPKPRPVAYRNRMSVRKYIRTATGRLVGFLDHDLREPEDTLGRDLVEPAEFIAMSISHSWLGDPWYNHLGHGSETPSAPYGCPCDATYQASGMKDDCSYAAHAEHIEECPRHIDFFKTRHLSRDEASDYKLDRSSFFTGIKNTRHLDALSYSDAEGKLMHELDIPPTVNVMRIVPSKGRGKGTGVYQRVGLGRIYLKRWTEANPQFTTVVLE
;
A
#
# COMPACT_ATOMS: atom_id res chain seq x y z
N MET A 1 0.10 14.29 -29.22
CA MET A 1 -0.94 14.52 -28.18
C MET A 1 -0.34 14.66 -26.77
N LEU A 2 0.90 15.16 -26.62
CA LEU A 2 1.53 15.53 -25.34
C LEU A 2 1.06 16.90 -24.83
N ARG A 3 0.67 17.75 -25.77
CA ARG A 3 0.22 19.14 -25.58
C ARG A 3 -0.94 19.27 -24.58
N THR A 4 -1.93 18.38 -24.60
CA THR A 4 -3.21 18.61 -23.90
C THR A 4 -3.21 18.55 -22.36
N PHE A 5 -2.27 17.89 -21.67
CA PHE A 5 -2.31 17.83 -20.20
C PHE A 5 -1.60 19.01 -19.54
N GLN A 6 -0.39 19.33 -19.99
CA GLN A 6 0.33 20.51 -19.54
C GLN A 6 -0.41 21.78 -19.97
N GLU A 7 -0.92 21.83 -21.21
CA GLU A 7 -1.76 22.94 -21.67
C GLU A 7 -3.04 23.03 -20.85
N ARG A 8 -3.71 21.93 -20.50
CA ARG A 8 -4.91 21.96 -19.64
C ARG A 8 -4.62 22.46 -18.22
N ARG A 9 -3.54 22.01 -17.59
CA ARG A 9 -3.14 22.45 -16.24
C ARG A 9 -2.67 23.92 -16.22
N ALA A 10 -2.02 24.37 -17.29
CA ALA A 10 -1.50 25.74 -17.39
C ALA A 10 -2.53 26.76 -17.93
N SER A 11 -3.61 26.30 -18.56
CA SER A 11 -4.61 27.18 -19.18
C SER A 11 -5.79 27.43 -18.24
N ARG A 12 -6.20 28.70 -18.11
CA ARG A 12 -7.41 29.09 -17.36
C ARG A 12 -8.71 28.68 -18.06
N ARG A 13 -8.64 28.42 -19.37
CA ARG A 13 -9.73 27.97 -20.23
C ARG A 13 -9.19 27.03 -21.31
N CYS A 14 -9.85 25.91 -21.52
CA CYS A 14 -9.55 24.91 -22.54
C CYS A 14 -10.77 24.72 -23.44
N LEU A 15 -10.51 24.63 -24.75
CA LEU A 15 -11.50 24.33 -25.77
C LEU A 15 -11.19 22.95 -26.34
N TYR A 16 -12.12 22.01 -26.24
CA TYR A 16 -12.01 20.68 -26.81
C TYR A 16 -12.95 20.58 -28.01
N SER A 17 -12.39 20.26 -29.17
CA SER A 17 -13.18 19.83 -30.32
C SER A 17 -13.18 18.30 -30.34
N THR A 18 -14.36 17.69 -30.35
CA THR A 18 -14.56 16.25 -30.54
C THR A 18 -15.53 16.01 -31.69
N GLU A 19 -15.66 14.75 -32.13
CA GLU A 19 -16.67 14.37 -33.12
C GLU A 19 -18.12 14.55 -32.62
N PHE A 20 -18.30 14.75 -31.31
CA PHE A 20 -19.60 14.92 -30.66
C PHE A 20 -19.94 16.38 -30.32
N GLY A 21 -19.01 17.32 -30.53
CA GLY A 21 -19.25 18.73 -30.27
C GLY A 21 -18.03 19.50 -29.78
N LEU A 22 -18.28 20.71 -29.27
CA LEU A 22 -17.25 21.64 -28.82
C LEU A 22 -17.44 21.89 -27.32
N TYR A 23 -16.46 21.49 -26.51
CA TYR A 23 -16.53 21.60 -25.05
C TYR A 23 -15.61 22.71 -24.57
N ILE A 24 -16.13 23.59 -23.71
CA ILE A 24 -15.32 24.62 -23.04
C ILE A 24 -15.18 24.25 -21.57
N GLU A 25 -13.96 24.14 -21.09
CA GLU A 25 -13.63 24.01 -19.68
C GLU A 25 -12.94 25.30 -19.24
N GLY A 26 -13.36 25.94 -18.15
CA GLY A 26 -12.69 27.15 -17.69
C GLY A 26 -13.22 27.68 -16.38
N GLU A 27 -12.44 28.55 -15.75
CA GLU A 27 -12.81 29.21 -14.51
C GLU A 27 -13.82 30.35 -14.80
N THR A 28 -15.08 30.18 -14.38
CA THR A 28 -16.08 31.25 -14.40
C THR A 28 -16.26 31.82 -13.00
N MET A 29 -16.11 33.15 -12.88
CA MET A 29 -16.55 33.89 -11.71
C MET A 29 -18.08 33.84 -11.63
N THR A 30 -18.64 32.94 -10.83
CA THR A 30 -20.01 33.13 -10.32
C THR A 30 -19.95 34.00 -9.08
N THR A 31 -20.96 34.87 -8.92
CA THR A 31 -21.05 35.92 -7.90
C THR A 31 -21.01 35.44 -6.44
N ASN A 32 -21.00 34.13 -6.19
CA ASN A 32 -20.89 33.55 -4.84
C ASN A 32 -19.73 32.55 -4.69
N GLY A 33 -18.70 32.61 -5.53
CA GLY A 33 -17.42 31.91 -5.31
C GLY A 33 -17.45 30.41 -5.60
N GLN A 34 -16.66 30.02 -6.60
CA GLN A 34 -16.33 28.65 -7.02
C GLN A 34 -17.49 27.82 -7.58
N GLY A 35 -17.68 27.92 -8.89
CA GLY A 35 -18.41 26.93 -9.68
C GLY A 35 -17.90 26.89 -11.12
N TRP A 36 -17.46 25.72 -11.57
CA TRP A 36 -17.15 25.45 -12.97
C TRP A 36 -18.47 25.34 -13.75
N ALA A 37 -18.67 26.19 -14.76
CA ALA A 37 -19.85 26.11 -15.64
C ALA A 37 -19.46 25.47 -16.98
N GLU A 38 -20.19 24.43 -17.37
CA GLU A 38 -20.25 23.97 -18.76
C GLU A 38 -21.33 24.77 -19.49
N GLY A 39 -21.08 25.08 -20.76
CA GLY A 39 -22.11 25.40 -21.71
C GLY A 39 -22.12 24.33 -22.80
N GLU A 40 -23.02 23.35 -22.69
CA GLU A 40 -23.92 22.95 -23.79
C GLU A 40 -25.05 22.05 -23.27
N GLU A 41 -26.25 22.21 -23.86
CA GLU A 41 -27.45 21.41 -23.57
C GLU A 41 -27.19 19.91 -23.79
N SER A 42 -27.00 19.14 -22.73
CA SER A 42 -27.02 17.68 -22.81
C SER A 42 -27.70 17.08 -21.59
N THR A 43 -28.67 16.20 -21.85
CA THR A 43 -29.74 15.72 -20.95
C THR A 43 -29.31 14.64 -19.96
N SER A 44 -28.09 14.67 -19.41
CA SER A 44 -27.65 13.68 -18.43
C SER A 44 -27.19 14.32 -17.11
N TRP A 45 -27.81 13.86 -16.01
CA TRP A 45 -27.73 14.39 -14.64
C TRP A 45 -26.38 14.16 -13.90
N PHE A 46 -25.27 13.98 -14.62
CA PHE A 46 -23.95 13.80 -14.01
C PHE A 46 -23.01 14.92 -14.43
N ARG A 47 -22.71 15.83 -13.51
CA ARG A 47 -21.70 16.88 -13.73
C ARG A 47 -20.32 16.24 -13.83
N VAL A 48 -19.68 16.38 -14.99
CA VAL A 48 -18.30 15.91 -15.23
C VAL A 48 -17.31 16.56 -14.24
N ASN A 49 -17.60 17.78 -13.78
CA ASN A 49 -16.76 18.53 -12.84
C ASN A 49 -16.66 17.95 -11.42
N ASP A 50 -17.72 17.35 -10.86
CA ASP A 50 -17.65 16.85 -9.46
C ASP A 50 -16.85 15.54 -9.35
N LEU A 51 -16.93 14.71 -10.40
CA LEU A 51 -16.12 13.50 -10.52
C LEU A 51 -14.67 13.84 -10.87
N TRP A 52 -14.45 14.70 -11.87
CA TRP A 52 -13.09 14.94 -12.39
C TRP A 52 -12.26 15.86 -11.50
N SER A 53 -12.86 16.83 -10.80
CA SER A 53 -12.13 17.66 -9.82
C SER A 53 -11.68 16.82 -8.61
N ALA A 54 -12.51 15.90 -8.12
CA ALA A 54 -12.15 14.98 -7.04
C ALA A 54 -11.18 13.88 -7.51
N LEU A 55 -11.33 13.39 -8.74
CA LEU A 55 -10.43 12.39 -9.33
C LEU A 55 -9.07 12.99 -9.68
N VAL A 56 -8.96 14.18 -10.25
CA VAL A 56 -7.68 14.83 -10.66
C VAL A 56 -6.95 15.52 -9.49
N ALA A 57 -7.57 15.64 -8.32
CA ALA A 57 -7.02 16.29 -7.13
C ALA A 57 -6.08 15.42 -6.29
N THR A 58 -5.69 14.22 -6.73
CA THR A 58 -4.69 13.42 -5.99
C THR A 58 -3.47 13.13 -6.86
N TYR A 59 -2.27 13.14 -6.26
CA TYR A 59 -1.03 12.73 -6.92
C TYR A 59 -1.17 11.38 -7.63
N ALA A 60 -1.81 10.40 -6.97
CA ALA A 60 -2.07 9.08 -7.52
C ALA A 60 -2.84 9.12 -8.84
N ALA A 61 -3.86 9.97 -8.93
CA ALA A 61 -4.62 10.11 -10.16
C ALA A 61 -3.86 10.87 -11.24
N MET A 62 -3.05 11.87 -10.87
CA MET A 62 -2.14 12.51 -11.83
C MET A 62 -1.20 11.47 -12.45
N VAL A 63 -0.59 10.61 -11.63
CA VAL A 63 0.28 9.52 -12.09
C VAL A 63 -0.50 8.54 -12.96
N ARG A 64 -1.71 8.13 -12.56
CA ARG A 64 -2.56 7.23 -13.36
C ARG A 64 -2.89 7.81 -14.72
N GLU A 65 -3.43 9.01 -14.78
CA GLU A 65 -3.83 9.62 -16.06
C GLU A 65 -2.62 9.92 -16.95
N TYR A 66 -1.47 10.25 -16.37
CA TYR A 66 -0.26 10.50 -17.14
C TYR A 66 0.34 9.23 -17.71
N THR A 67 0.40 8.15 -16.91
CA THR A 67 1.04 6.88 -17.30
C THR A 67 0.21 6.03 -18.26
N ARG A 68 -1.09 6.35 -18.43
CA ARG A 68 -1.93 5.78 -19.51
C ARG A 68 -1.55 6.30 -20.91
N LYS A 69 -0.72 7.33 -20.99
CA LYS A 69 -0.37 7.96 -22.26
C LYS A 69 0.86 7.31 -22.87
N THR A 70 0.82 7.15 -24.19
CA THR A 70 1.99 6.76 -24.97
C THR A 70 2.85 7.99 -25.25
N LEU A 71 4.07 7.99 -24.72
CA LEU A 71 5.06 9.03 -24.98
C LEU A 71 5.84 8.69 -26.26
N THR A 72 6.16 9.72 -27.06
CA THR A 72 7.06 9.56 -28.23
C THR A 72 8.47 9.16 -27.79
N TYR A 73 8.96 9.79 -26.72
CA TYR A 73 10.22 9.46 -26.06
C TYR A 73 9.92 9.15 -24.60
N PRO A 74 9.87 7.87 -24.20
CA PRO A 74 9.44 7.57 -22.84
C PRO A 74 10.46 7.96 -21.77
N THR A 75 11.73 8.18 -22.13
CA THR A 75 12.76 8.77 -21.27
C THR A 75 12.40 10.19 -20.81
N ASP A 76 11.62 10.94 -21.60
CA ASP A 76 11.18 12.28 -21.22
C ASP A 76 10.03 12.28 -20.19
N ILE A 77 9.56 11.11 -19.73
CA ILE A 77 8.45 11.00 -18.77
C ILE A 77 8.65 11.86 -17.53
N LEU A 78 9.87 11.87 -16.98
CA LEU A 78 10.17 12.64 -15.78
C LEU A 78 10.15 14.15 -16.07
N ARG A 79 10.80 14.59 -17.15
CA ARG A 79 10.82 16.01 -17.56
C ARG A 79 9.43 16.53 -17.90
N ALA A 80 8.62 15.70 -18.54
CA ALA A 80 7.29 16.08 -18.97
C ALA A 80 6.28 16.02 -17.81
N PHE A 81 6.49 15.18 -16.80
CA PHE A 81 5.65 15.17 -15.60
C PHE A 81 6.10 16.19 -14.54
N SER A 82 7.39 16.53 -14.47
CA SER A 82 7.93 17.44 -13.44
C SER A 82 7.29 18.82 -13.47
N GLY A 83 6.94 19.34 -14.65
CA GLY A 83 6.21 20.61 -14.78
C GLY A 83 4.85 20.59 -14.09
N ALA A 84 4.10 19.48 -14.23
CA ALA A 84 2.79 19.32 -13.58
C ALA A 84 2.92 19.12 -12.06
N LEU A 85 3.95 18.41 -11.61
CA LEU A 85 4.23 18.27 -10.18
C LEU A 85 4.70 19.58 -9.54
N TYR A 86 5.55 20.34 -10.22
CA TYR A 86 6.07 21.60 -9.70
C TYR A 86 4.95 22.64 -9.46
N GLN A 87 3.91 22.64 -10.28
CA GLN A 87 2.73 23.49 -10.04
C GLN A 87 2.00 23.17 -8.74
N VAL A 88 2.08 21.92 -8.25
CA VAL A 88 1.36 21.46 -7.04
C VAL A 88 2.27 21.46 -5.81
N TYR A 89 3.48 20.92 -5.96
CA TYR A 89 4.41 20.61 -4.89
C TYR A 89 5.66 21.51 -4.93
N GLY A 90 5.79 22.40 -5.91
CA GLY A 90 6.98 23.23 -6.09
C GLY A 90 8.24 22.39 -6.25
N ALA A 91 9.33 22.82 -5.62
CA ALA A 91 10.60 22.10 -5.60
C ALA A 91 10.59 20.84 -4.70
N GLN A 92 9.49 20.57 -3.98
CA GLN A 92 9.37 19.42 -3.07
C GLN A 92 9.01 18.14 -3.82
N THR A 93 9.79 17.80 -4.83
CA THR A 93 9.62 16.58 -5.62
C THR A 93 10.96 15.84 -5.75
N TYR A 94 10.90 14.53 -5.94
CA TYR A 94 12.07 13.69 -6.12
C TYR A 94 11.74 12.53 -7.05
N TYR A 95 12.39 12.46 -8.21
CA TYR A 95 12.17 11.43 -9.24
C TYR A 95 10.69 11.13 -9.53
N GLY A 96 9.87 12.19 -9.66
CA GLY A 96 8.45 12.06 -10.02
C GLY A 96 7.51 11.80 -8.83
N LEU A 97 8.01 11.84 -7.59
CA LEU A 97 7.23 11.68 -6.36
C LEU A 97 7.23 12.99 -5.54
N PRO A 98 6.12 13.40 -4.91
CA PRO A 98 6.10 14.48 -3.93
C PRO A 98 6.88 14.08 -2.67
N TRP A 99 7.88 14.91 -2.31
CA TRP A 99 8.78 14.63 -1.19
C TRP A 99 8.06 14.65 0.16
N ILE A 100 7.14 15.61 0.34
CA ILE A 100 6.35 15.80 1.58
C ILE A 100 5.26 14.75 1.82
N GLU A 101 5.00 13.89 0.83
CA GLU A 101 3.96 12.83 0.87
C GLU A 101 4.56 11.46 0.56
N MET A 102 5.86 11.27 0.82
CA MET A 102 6.62 10.09 0.37
C MET A 102 5.97 8.75 0.75
N ASP A 103 5.48 8.62 1.99
CA ASP A 103 4.82 7.41 2.50
C ASP A 103 3.66 6.92 1.64
N ARG A 104 2.88 7.86 1.11
CA ARG A 104 1.75 7.58 0.24
C ARG A 104 2.19 7.46 -1.22
N ALA A 105 3.10 8.34 -1.64
CA ALA A 105 3.51 8.45 -3.02
C ALA A 105 4.20 7.19 -3.55
N LEU A 106 4.88 6.45 -2.66
CA LEU A 106 5.54 5.18 -2.98
C LEU A 106 4.56 4.01 -3.19
N LEU A 107 3.30 4.11 -2.77
CA LEU A 107 2.32 3.02 -2.82
C LEU A 107 1.62 2.89 -4.19
N TRP A 108 2.41 2.85 -5.25
CA TRP A 108 1.94 2.69 -6.63
C TRP A 108 2.18 1.27 -7.15
N CYS A 109 1.30 0.71 -7.98
CA CYS A 109 1.45 -0.59 -8.63
C CYS A 109 1.14 -0.46 -10.13
N PRO A 110 1.79 -1.25 -11.00
CA PRO A 110 1.37 -1.35 -12.40
C PRO A 110 -0.04 -1.94 -12.51
N ILE A 111 -0.83 -1.45 -13.48
CA ILE A 111 -2.18 -1.97 -13.77
C ILE A 111 -2.12 -3.11 -14.78
N ASP A 112 -1.22 -3.01 -15.74
CA ASP A 112 -1.20 -3.86 -16.93
C ASP A 112 -0.27 -5.05 -16.70
N GLU A 113 -0.78 -6.26 -16.90
CA GLU A 113 0.01 -7.49 -16.92
C GLU A 113 1.04 -7.38 -18.06
N GLY A 114 2.32 -7.22 -17.73
CA GLY A 114 3.40 -7.03 -18.71
C GLY A 114 4.04 -5.65 -18.76
N SER A 115 3.83 -4.77 -17.77
CA SER A 115 4.69 -3.60 -17.53
C SER A 115 6.17 -4.01 -17.44
N MET A 116 6.89 -3.94 -18.55
CA MET A 116 8.32 -4.22 -18.58
C MET A 116 9.10 -3.14 -17.83
N SER A 117 10.22 -3.56 -17.23
CA SER A 117 11.27 -2.61 -16.85
C SER A 117 11.81 -1.98 -18.12
N PHE A 118 12.02 -0.68 -18.11
CA PHE A 118 12.63 0.00 -19.24
C PHE A 118 14.09 -0.48 -19.38
N GLU A 119 14.54 -0.83 -20.59
CA GLU A 119 15.96 -0.83 -20.91
C GLU A 119 16.39 0.63 -21.09
N HIS A 120 17.00 1.20 -20.05
CA HIS A 120 17.38 2.60 -20.05
C HIS A 120 18.76 2.81 -20.68
N PRO A 121 18.97 3.91 -21.43
CA PRO A 121 20.30 4.36 -21.78
C PRO A 121 21.13 4.58 -20.51
N GLU A 122 22.43 4.22 -20.52
CA GLU A 122 23.32 4.32 -19.35
C GLU A 122 23.39 5.72 -18.72
N THR A 123 22.96 6.75 -19.45
CA THR A 123 23.07 8.17 -19.07
C THR A 123 21.94 8.68 -18.18
N GLU A 124 20.78 8.01 -18.12
CA GLU A 124 19.62 8.48 -17.35
C GLU A 124 19.32 7.60 -16.13
N VAL A 125 18.93 8.25 -15.03
CA VAL A 125 18.69 7.57 -13.74
C VAL A 125 17.19 7.40 -13.50
N PHE A 126 16.74 6.16 -13.47
CA PHE A 126 15.36 5.78 -13.19
C PHE A 126 15.29 4.85 -11.99
N PRO A 127 15.02 5.38 -10.79
CA PRO A 127 15.12 4.58 -9.59
C PRO A 127 14.02 3.52 -9.49
N SER A 128 14.37 2.32 -9.02
CA SER A 128 13.41 1.21 -8.93
C SER A 128 12.28 1.53 -7.93
N TRP A 129 12.49 2.40 -6.95
CA TRP A 129 11.42 2.80 -6.02
C TRP A 129 10.40 3.78 -6.64
N SER A 130 10.72 4.42 -7.77
CA SER A 130 9.84 5.36 -8.45
C SER A 130 9.06 4.73 -9.61
N TRP A 131 7.83 5.19 -9.82
CA TRP A 131 6.94 4.70 -10.89
C TRP A 131 7.46 5.00 -12.29
N ILE A 132 8.38 5.96 -12.44
CA ILE A 132 9.03 6.29 -13.71
C ILE A 132 9.91 5.15 -14.25
N SER A 133 10.29 4.18 -13.40
CA SER A 133 11.14 3.05 -13.79
C SER A 133 10.39 1.90 -14.49
N SER A 134 9.07 1.99 -14.64
CA SER A 134 8.30 0.96 -15.35
C SER A 134 7.27 1.54 -16.31
N ILE A 135 7.06 0.83 -17.42
CA ILE A 135 6.13 1.22 -18.48
C ILE A 135 4.69 0.90 -18.10
N GLY A 136 3.71 1.57 -18.71
CA GLY A 136 2.30 1.24 -18.59
C GLY A 136 1.61 1.97 -17.45
N SER A 137 0.30 1.75 -17.35
CA SER A 137 -0.54 2.52 -16.44
C SER A 137 -0.27 2.18 -14.98
N LYS A 138 -0.34 3.19 -14.11
CA LYS A 138 -0.04 3.09 -12.68
C LYS A 138 -1.25 3.44 -11.84
N ASN A 139 -1.47 2.71 -10.76
CA ASN A 139 -2.52 2.97 -9.77
C ASN A 139 -1.94 2.95 -8.36
N PRO A 140 -2.65 3.52 -7.37
CA PRO A 140 -2.47 3.10 -5.97
C PRO A 140 -2.51 1.56 -5.86
N CYS A 141 -1.62 0.99 -5.05
CA CYS A 141 -1.64 -0.44 -4.80
C CYS A 141 -2.89 -0.87 -4.04
N GLY A 142 -3.45 -1.99 -4.48
CA GLY A 142 -4.72 -2.56 -4.05
C GLY A 142 -5.90 -1.57 -4.06
N ARG A 143 -6.97 -1.90 -3.32
CA ARG A 143 -8.18 -1.04 -3.24
C ARG A 143 -8.04 0.08 -2.21
N GLN A 144 -6.88 0.72 -2.16
CA GLN A 144 -6.80 1.97 -1.42
C GLN A 144 -7.73 2.95 -2.12
N THR A 145 -8.77 3.39 -1.42
CA THR A 145 -9.58 4.49 -1.94
C THR A 145 -8.66 5.71 -2.00
N PRO A 146 -8.77 6.56 -3.03
CA PRO A 146 -7.92 7.75 -3.18
C PRO A 146 -8.07 8.77 -2.03
N PHE A 147 -8.91 8.48 -1.02
CA PHE A 147 -9.19 9.32 0.14
C PHE A 147 -8.56 8.80 1.44
N GLN A 148 -7.99 7.59 1.46
CA GLN A 148 -7.35 7.04 2.66
C GLN A 148 -5.84 7.29 2.63
N ARG A 149 -5.37 8.20 3.50
CA ARG A 149 -3.93 8.40 3.75
C ARG A 149 -3.43 7.31 4.70
N PRO A 150 -2.45 6.49 4.29
CA PRO A 150 -1.82 5.53 5.20
C PRO A 150 -0.86 6.25 6.15
N PHE A 151 -0.62 5.66 7.32
CA PHE A 151 0.24 6.25 8.35
C PHE A 151 1.66 5.73 8.20
N GLY A 152 2.62 6.64 8.00
CA GLY A 152 4.01 6.29 7.73
C GLY A 152 4.65 5.55 8.91
N LEU A 153 5.31 4.42 8.62
CA LEU A 153 6.15 3.67 9.56
C LEU A 153 7.64 3.76 9.18
N ALA A 154 7.93 4.25 7.97
CA ALA A 154 9.28 4.42 7.45
C ALA A 154 9.71 5.88 7.54
N TYR A 155 10.99 6.08 7.88
CA TYR A 155 11.61 7.40 7.92
C TYR A 155 12.50 7.57 6.68
N TRP A 156 12.14 8.52 5.81
CA TRP A 156 12.75 8.67 4.49
C TRP A 156 13.71 9.86 4.46
N GLY A 157 14.89 9.65 3.86
CA GLY A 157 15.89 10.69 3.65
C GLY A 157 16.47 10.66 2.25
N ARG A 158 16.95 11.80 1.76
CA ARG A 158 17.78 11.91 0.55
C ARG A 158 19.02 12.74 0.87
N VAL A 159 20.11 12.50 0.16
CA VAL A 159 21.33 13.31 0.32
C VAL A 159 21.27 14.48 -0.64
N ILE A 160 21.46 15.70 -0.11
CA ILE A 160 21.53 16.94 -0.89
C ILE A 160 22.88 17.63 -0.70
N GLY A 161 23.23 18.53 -1.62
CA GLY A 161 24.50 19.27 -1.59
C GLY A 161 25.70 18.53 -2.21
N THR A 162 25.47 17.42 -2.92
CA THR A 162 26.54 16.61 -3.54
C THR A 162 27.32 17.33 -4.65
N ASN A 163 26.72 18.38 -5.25
CA ASN A 163 27.33 19.21 -6.30
C ASN A 163 27.37 20.69 -5.89
N ASP A 164 27.47 21.00 -4.60
CA ASP A 164 27.49 22.40 -4.13
C ASP A 164 28.78 23.10 -4.58
N PRO A 165 28.71 24.17 -5.40
CA PRO A 165 29.88 24.94 -5.82
C PRO A 165 30.64 25.57 -4.65
N ILE A 166 30.03 25.69 -3.48
CA ILE A 166 30.60 26.25 -2.25
C ILE A 166 31.26 25.13 -1.38
N GLN A 167 31.33 23.87 -1.87
CA GLN A 167 31.94 22.72 -1.18
C GLN A 167 31.35 22.43 0.21
N ARG A 168 30.07 22.72 0.44
CA ARG A 168 29.41 22.33 1.69
C ARG A 168 29.35 20.81 1.80
N PRO A 169 29.51 20.24 3.01
CA PRO A 169 29.38 18.80 3.19
C PRO A 169 27.96 18.35 2.79
N PRO A 170 27.83 17.15 2.20
CA PRO A 170 26.53 16.56 1.93
C PRO A 170 25.71 16.45 3.22
N ARG A 171 24.41 16.76 3.13
CA ARG A 171 23.49 16.65 4.27
C ARG A 171 22.29 15.79 3.90
N VAL A 172 21.68 15.19 4.91
CA VAL A 172 20.40 14.50 4.76
C VAL A 172 19.28 15.54 4.76
N ASP A 173 18.39 15.41 3.78
CA ASP A 173 17.10 16.08 3.72
C ASP A 173 16.04 15.02 3.98
N VAL A 174 15.24 15.18 5.03
CA VAL A 174 14.22 14.22 5.46
C VAL A 174 12.87 14.58 4.85
N ALA A 175 12.06 13.57 4.52
CA ALA A 175 10.70 13.73 4.05
C ALA A 175 9.76 14.11 5.21
N VAL A 176 9.84 15.36 5.66
CA VAL A 176 8.96 15.89 6.72
C VAL A 176 7.64 16.33 6.08
N PRO A 177 6.47 15.84 6.56
CA PRO A 177 5.20 16.35 6.10
C PRO A 177 5.04 17.80 6.54
N VAL A 178 4.55 18.66 5.65
CA VAL A 178 4.29 20.06 5.95
C VAL A 178 2.86 20.26 6.43
N GLU A 179 2.66 21.24 7.32
CA GLU A 179 1.31 21.68 7.71
C GLU A 179 0.53 22.07 6.46
N GLU A 180 -0.74 21.67 6.39
CA GLU A 180 -1.65 21.92 5.26
C GLU A 180 -2.07 23.39 5.20
N THR A 181 -1.12 24.34 5.20
CA THR A 181 -1.36 25.79 5.25
C THR A 181 -1.64 26.40 3.87
N GLY A 182 -1.68 25.60 2.80
CA GLY A 182 -1.98 26.05 1.45
C GLY A 182 -3.44 25.80 1.05
N PRO A 183 -3.85 26.20 -0.18
CA PRO A 183 -5.10 25.72 -0.81
C PRO A 183 -5.15 24.19 -1.05
N GLN A 184 -4.18 23.46 -0.50
CA GLN A 184 -4.01 22.01 -0.41
C GLN A 184 -5.03 21.37 0.54
N ARG A 185 -6.29 21.83 0.50
CA ARG A 185 -7.47 21.20 1.11
C ARG A 185 -7.87 19.95 0.31
N TRP A 186 -6.92 19.14 -0.13
CA TRP A 186 -7.19 17.96 -0.95
C TRP A 186 -7.71 16.78 -0.11
N ASP A 187 -7.46 16.82 1.20
CA ASP A 187 -8.12 16.00 2.23
C ASP A 187 -9.26 16.76 2.96
N SER A 188 -9.80 17.84 2.37
CA SER A 188 -10.88 18.63 2.99
C SER A 188 -12.28 18.02 2.94
N THR A 189 -12.42 16.77 2.50
CA THR A 189 -13.52 15.99 3.08
C THR A 189 -13.25 15.97 4.57
N PRO A 190 -14.07 16.65 5.40
CA PRO A 190 -13.80 16.75 6.81
C PRO A 190 -13.49 15.35 7.31
N TRP A 191 -12.40 15.20 8.06
CA TRP A 191 -12.05 14.03 8.89
C TRP A 191 -13.29 13.34 9.51
N ARG A 192 -14.37 14.12 9.67
CA ARG A 192 -15.72 13.84 10.16
C ARG A 192 -16.77 13.20 9.25
N LYS A 193 -16.55 12.82 7.97
CA LYS A 193 -17.62 12.06 7.27
C LYS A 193 -17.71 10.64 7.84
N LYS A 194 -18.59 10.53 8.84
CA LYS A 194 -19.08 9.34 9.56
C LYS A 194 -19.25 8.15 8.62
N ASN A 195 -18.30 7.22 8.67
CA ASN A 195 -18.51 5.77 8.86
C ASN A 195 -17.25 4.98 8.45
N ASP A 196 -16.41 5.47 7.53
CA ASP A 196 -15.25 4.69 7.01
C ASP A 196 -13.90 4.97 7.71
N TYR A 197 -13.81 5.99 8.57
CA TYR A 197 -12.52 6.51 9.08
C TYR A 197 -12.30 6.36 10.60
N GLY A 198 -13.33 5.97 11.37
CA GLY A 198 -13.22 5.82 12.84
C GLY A 198 -12.18 4.77 13.28
N HIS A 199 -11.79 3.87 12.37
CA HIS A 199 -10.83 2.80 12.65
C HIS A 199 -9.37 3.17 12.36
N ALA A 200 -9.11 4.30 11.68
CA ALA A 200 -7.76 4.63 11.23
C ALA A 200 -6.80 4.93 12.39
N LEU A 201 -7.19 5.80 13.33
CA LEU A 201 -6.37 6.13 14.50
C LEU A 201 -6.17 4.92 15.44
N PRO A 202 -7.21 4.13 15.79
CA PRO A 202 -7.02 2.91 16.57
C PRO A 202 -6.00 1.93 15.96
N ILE A 203 -5.99 1.77 14.63
CA ILE A 203 -5.03 0.90 13.93
C ILE A 203 -3.59 1.38 14.06
N VAL A 204 -3.39 2.69 14.01
CA VAL A 204 -2.09 3.32 14.18
C VAL A 204 -1.59 3.15 15.61
N ALA A 205 -2.47 3.37 16.58
CA ALA A 205 -2.15 3.15 17.99
C ALA A 205 -1.80 1.67 18.25
N LEU A 206 -2.54 0.72 17.65
CA LEU A 206 -2.20 -0.70 17.68
C LEU A 206 -0.81 -0.97 17.10
N ALA A 207 -0.46 -0.37 15.96
CA ALA A 207 0.88 -0.53 15.39
C ALA A 207 1.97 0.00 16.36
N SER A 208 1.70 1.08 17.08
CA SER A 208 2.61 1.58 18.12
C SER A 208 2.73 0.61 19.30
N THR A 209 1.61 0.07 19.80
CA THR A 209 1.62 -0.87 20.94
C THR A 209 2.31 -2.18 20.60
N GLU A 210 2.22 -2.59 19.33
CA GLU A 210 2.90 -3.75 18.76
C GLU A 210 4.39 -3.49 18.44
N GLY A 211 4.92 -2.31 18.76
CA GLY A 211 6.33 -1.98 18.57
C GLY A 211 6.73 -1.74 17.11
N CYS A 212 5.78 -1.40 16.23
CA CYS A 212 6.06 -1.05 14.83
C CYS A 212 6.65 0.35 14.64
N MET A 213 6.70 1.15 15.71
CA MET A 213 7.20 2.52 15.73
C MET A 213 8.48 2.62 16.57
N PRO A 214 9.37 3.58 16.27
CA PRO A 214 10.61 3.73 17.02
C PRO A 214 10.40 4.32 18.41
N THR A 215 9.37 5.14 18.58
CA THR A 215 8.85 5.48 19.90
C THR A 215 8.21 4.23 20.50
N GLY A 216 8.74 3.78 21.65
CA GLY A 216 8.13 2.69 22.40
C GLY A 216 6.68 2.99 22.77
N PRO A 217 5.90 1.96 23.16
CA PRO A 217 4.50 2.13 23.53
C PRO A 217 4.39 3.12 24.69
N SER A 218 3.72 4.25 24.47
CA SER A 218 3.34 5.16 25.55
C SER A 218 2.08 4.63 26.23
N GLN A 219 1.93 4.91 27.53
CA GLN A 219 0.76 4.50 28.31
C GLN A 219 -0.54 5.03 27.69
N ASP A 220 -0.49 6.23 27.08
CA ASP A 220 -1.63 6.89 26.45
C ASP A 220 -2.14 6.18 25.18
N LEU A 221 -1.38 5.22 24.65
CA LEU A 221 -1.77 4.41 23.49
C LEU A 221 -2.33 3.04 23.89
N LEU A 222 -2.34 2.69 25.18
CA LEU A 222 -2.95 1.44 25.65
C LEU A 222 -4.46 1.59 25.74
N MET A 223 -5.20 0.65 25.17
CA MET A 223 -6.66 0.62 25.29
C MET A 223 -7.07 0.22 26.71
N ASP A 224 -7.42 1.21 27.52
CA ASP A 224 -7.85 1.08 28.93
C ASP A 224 -9.23 1.69 29.18
N CYS A 225 -9.92 2.12 28.11
CA CYS A 225 -11.22 2.78 28.13
C CYS A 225 -12.10 2.30 26.96
N SER A 226 -13.33 2.82 26.86
CA SER A 226 -14.22 2.48 25.75
C SER A 226 -13.66 2.98 24.41
N ILE A 227 -14.00 2.32 23.30
CA ILE A 227 -13.52 2.71 21.96
C ILE A 227 -13.82 4.18 21.63
N GLU A 228 -14.93 4.75 22.10
CA GLU A 228 -15.32 6.15 21.85
C GLU A 228 -14.48 7.15 22.67
N GLU A 229 -14.05 6.77 23.87
CA GLU A 229 -13.10 7.56 24.67
C GLU A 229 -11.68 7.43 24.13
N TYR A 230 -11.30 6.23 23.73
CA TYR A 230 -10.02 5.96 23.10
C TYR A 230 -9.83 6.75 21.81
N GLN A 231 -10.83 6.76 20.93
CA GLN A 231 -10.82 7.57 19.71
C GLN A 231 -10.59 9.05 20.01
N ARG A 232 -11.32 9.63 20.98
CA ARG A 232 -11.14 11.03 21.39
C ARG A 232 -9.72 11.30 21.88
N ARG A 233 -9.16 10.41 22.70
CA ARG A 233 -7.78 10.54 23.18
C ARG A 233 -6.76 10.51 22.04
N LEU A 234 -6.98 9.66 21.03
CA LEU A 234 -6.11 9.61 19.85
C LEU A 234 -6.27 10.84 18.95
N GLU A 235 -7.49 11.37 18.81
CA GLU A 235 -7.74 12.63 18.09
C GLU A 235 -7.05 13.83 18.78
N ASP A 236 -7.06 13.87 20.11
CA ASP A 236 -6.37 14.91 20.88
C ASP A 236 -4.84 14.81 20.75
N ARG A 237 -4.29 13.58 20.69
CA ARG A 237 -2.86 13.32 20.53
C ARG A 237 -2.39 13.62 19.09
N TRP A 238 -3.16 13.17 18.10
CA TRP A 238 -2.84 13.25 16.68
C TRP A 238 -3.97 13.95 15.91
N PRO A 239 -4.15 15.27 16.11
CA PRO A 239 -5.22 16.03 15.45
C PRO A 239 -5.04 16.11 13.93
N ASP A 240 -3.81 15.92 13.45
CA ASP A 240 -3.47 15.84 12.03
C ASP A 240 -2.27 14.90 11.81
N TYR A 241 -1.98 14.63 10.53
CA TYR A 241 -0.88 13.74 10.14
C TYR A 241 0.51 14.29 10.53
N VAL A 242 0.69 15.61 10.55
CA VAL A 242 1.97 16.23 10.89
C VAL A 242 2.28 16.01 12.37
N SER A 243 1.26 16.14 13.22
CA SER A 243 1.32 15.88 14.66
C SER A 243 1.65 14.41 14.92
N TYR A 244 0.98 13.48 14.22
CA TYR A 244 1.34 12.06 14.23
C TYR A 244 2.82 11.83 13.86
N TRP A 245 3.26 12.35 12.71
CA TRP A 245 4.60 12.10 12.21
C TRP A 245 5.69 12.64 13.15
N LYS A 246 5.48 13.86 13.68
CA LYS A 246 6.39 14.48 14.64
C LYS A 246 6.49 13.66 15.93
N ASP A 247 5.37 13.11 16.41
CA ASP A 247 5.33 12.26 17.60
C ASP A 247 6.07 10.94 17.36
N VAL A 248 5.71 10.20 16.29
CA VAL A 248 6.28 8.88 15.98
C VAL A 248 7.79 8.91 15.77
N PHE A 249 8.30 9.96 15.13
CA PHE A 249 9.73 10.07 14.82
C PHE A 249 10.47 11.06 15.74
N ALA A 250 9.87 11.46 16.86
CA ALA A 250 10.46 12.42 17.80
C ALA A 250 11.84 12.01 18.34
N THR A 251 12.09 10.69 18.43
CA THR A 251 13.34 10.12 18.95
C THR A 251 14.46 10.05 17.91
N TYR A 252 14.16 10.31 16.64
CA TYR A 252 15.13 10.21 15.57
C TYR A 252 15.91 11.51 15.39
N GLN A 253 17.23 11.37 15.33
CA GLN A 253 18.13 12.42 14.87
C GLN A 253 18.75 12.00 13.54
N ASP A 254 18.64 12.83 12.51
CA ASP A 254 19.00 12.49 11.12
C ASP A 254 20.39 11.84 10.99
N ASN A 255 21.40 12.39 11.66
CA ASN A 255 22.79 11.92 11.60
C ASN A 255 23.05 10.66 12.43
N GLU A 256 22.19 10.35 13.41
CA GLU A 256 22.26 9.10 14.19
C GLU A 256 21.57 7.96 13.43
N VAL A 257 20.44 8.26 12.79
CA VAL A 257 19.65 7.29 12.01
C VAL A 257 20.34 6.94 10.70
N PHE A 258 20.88 7.94 10.01
CA PHE A 258 21.60 7.79 8.76
C PHE A 258 23.09 8.05 8.98
N THR A 259 23.81 7.01 9.37
CA THR A 259 25.26 7.09 9.59
C THR A 259 26.02 7.37 8.28
N GLN A 260 27.25 7.88 8.42
CA GLN A 260 28.09 8.28 7.27
C GLN A 260 28.25 7.20 6.17
N PRO A 261 28.40 5.89 6.47
CA PRO A 261 28.43 4.85 5.44
C PRO A 261 27.19 4.84 4.54
N TYR A 262 26.00 5.02 5.11
CA TYR A 262 24.75 5.08 4.35
C TYR A 262 24.63 6.39 3.57
N ILE A 263 25.03 7.52 4.15
CA ILE A 263 25.07 8.81 3.46
C ILE A 263 25.97 8.72 2.22
N ASN A 264 27.18 8.16 2.37
CA ASN A 264 28.12 7.98 1.26
C ASN A 264 27.53 7.10 0.16
N LEU A 265 26.85 6.01 0.52
CA LEU A 265 26.15 5.17 -0.44
C LEU A 265 25.03 5.94 -1.15
N ALA A 266 24.26 6.77 -0.43
CA ALA A 266 23.12 7.51 -0.96
C ALA A 266 23.49 8.79 -1.73
N MET A 267 24.77 9.16 -1.83
CA MET A 267 25.23 10.30 -2.64
C MET A 267 24.99 10.10 -4.15
N ALA A 268 24.88 8.86 -4.62
CA ALA A 268 24.61 8.62 -6.03
C ALA A 268 23.19 9.07 -6.40
N PRO A 269 22.99 9.72 -7.57
CA PRO A 269 21.66 10.19 -7.97
C PRO A 269 20.66 9.04 -8.00
N GLY A 270 19.44 9.29 -7.52
CA GLY A 270 18.37 8.29 -7.56
C GLY A 270 18.36 7.35 -6.35
N ARG A 271 19.29 7.51 -5.42
CA ARG A 271 19.26 6.77 -4.17
C ARG A 271 18.40 7.44 -3.12
N LEU A 272 17.82 6.61 -2.26
CA LEU A 272 16.95 7.00 -1.15
C LEU A 272 17.41 6.28 0.12
N LEU A 273 17.52 7.03 1.22
CA LEU A 273 17.73 6.49 2.55
C LEU A 273 16.37 6.14 3.16
N VAL A 274 16.26 4.97 3.76
CA VAL A 274 15.08 4.58 4.53
C VAL A 274 15.49 3.92 5.83
N ARG A 275 14.93 4.38 6.94
CA ARG A 275 14.97 3.68 8.23
C ARG A 275 13.58 3.09 8.47
N ALA A 276 13.52 1.76 8.52
CA ALA A 276 12.26 1.03 8.67
C ALA A 276 12.50 -0.33 9.34
N GLN A 277 11.43 -0.95 9.82
CA GLN A 277 11.47 -2.36 10.22
C GLN A 277 11.66 -3.27 8.99
N LYS A 278 12.54 -4.26 9.11
CA LYS A 278 12.87 -5.23 8.06
C LYS A 278 12.67 -6.66 8.56
N VAL A 279 12.16 -7.53 7.69
CA VAL A 279 11.94 -8.95 7.97
C VAL A 279 12.23 -9.84 6.76
N LYS A 280 12.48 -11.13 7.01
CA LYS A 280 12.64 -12.17 6.00
C LYS A 280 11.44 -13.12 6.00
N LEU A 281 10.78 -13.27 4.87
CA LEU A 281 9.57 -14.08 4.72
C LEU A 281 9.56 -14.81 3.36
N ASN A 282 8.86 -15.92 3.29
CA ASN A 282 8.77 -16.72 2.07
C ASN A 282 7.67 -16.18 1.15
N ILE A 283 7.85 -16.32 -0.16
CA ILE A 283 6.84 -15.98 -1.16
C ILE A 283 6.46 -17.25 -1.91
N HIS A 284 5.17 -17.56 -1.92
CA HIS A 284 4.62 -18.72 -2.60
C HIS A 284 3.63 -18.26 -3.65
N HIS A 285 3.49 -19.02 -4.72
CA HIS A 285 2.43 -18.80 -5.69
C HIS A 285 1.08 -19.13 -5.07
N GLY A 286 0.13 -18.21 -5.20
CA GLY A 286 -1.26 -18.51 -4.87
C GLY A 286 -1.91 -19.39 -5.94
N PRO A 287 -3.09 -19.96 -5.67
CA PRO A 287 -3.89 -20.64 -6.66
C PRO A 287 -4.11 -19.73 -7.87
N LYS A 288 -4.09 -20.32 -9.07
CA LYS A 288 -4.42 -19.59 -10.30
C LYS A 288 -5.82 -18.97 -10.14
N PRO A 289 -5.98 -17.66 -10.34
CA PRO A 289 -7.28 -17.04 -10.26
C PRO A 289 -8.22 -17.71 -11.27
N ARG A 290 -9.47 -17.99 -10.88
CA ARG A 290 -10.50 -18.34 -11.87
C ARG A 290 -10.81 -17.10 -12.70
N PRO A 291 -11.01 -17.22 -14.02
CA PRO A 291 -11.48 -16.11 -14.84
C PRO A 291 -12.87 -15.69 -14.34
N VAL A 292 -12.93 -14.60 -13.57
CA VAL A 292 -14.21 -13.99 -13.20
C VAL A 292 -14.63 -13.10 -14.36
N ALA A 293 -15.77 -13.43 -14.97
CA ALA A 293 -16.28 -12.85 -16.22
C ALA A 293 -16.45 -11.31 -16.24
N TYR A 294 -16.27 -10.63 -15.10
CA TYR A 294 -16.56 -9.20 -14.96
C TYR A 294 -15.33 -8.30 -14.73
N ARG A 295 -14.10 -8.83 -14.59
CA ARG A 295 -12.91 -7.99 -14.40
C ARG A 295 -11.67 -8.59 -15.07
N ASN A 296 -11.21 -7.96 -16.15
CA ASN A 296 -9.92 -8.21 -16.83
C ASN A 296 -8.68 -7.83 -15.97
N ARG A 297 -8.69 -8.13 -14.67
CA ARG A 297 -7.54 -7.91 -13.77
C ARG A 297 -7.19 -9.23 -13.10
N MET A 298 -6.38 -10.06 -13.74
CA MET A 298 -5.90 -11.33 -13.19
C MET A 298 -4.49 -11.14 -12.64
N SER A 299 -4.30 -10.21 -11.69
CA SER A 299 -3.02 -10.17 -10.98
C SER A 299 -2.85 -11.48 -10.20
N VAL A 300 -1.90 -12.32 -10.60
CA VAL A 300 -1.48 -13.50 -9.82
C VAL A 300 -1.02 -13.01 -8.46
N ARG A 301 -1.88 -13.16 -7.44
CA ARG A 301 -1.51 -12.82 -6.07
C ARG A 301 -0.56 -13.88 -5.54
N LYS A 302 0.60 -13.43 -5.11
CA LYS A 302 1.55 -14.29 -4.38
C LYS A 302 1.25 -14.18 -2.88
N TYR A 303 1.37 -15.30 -2.19
CA TYR A 303 1.22 -15.38 -0.75
C TYR A 303 2.56 -15.11 -0.07
N ILE A 304 2.53 -14.30 0.98
CA ILE A 304 3.66 -14.12 1.87
C ILE A 304 3.44 -15.06 3.05
N ARG A 305 4.44 -15.88 3.37
CA ARG A 305 4.37 -16.93 4.38
C ARG A 305 5.57 -16.89 5.33
N THR A 306 5.38 -17.42 6.53
CA THR A 306 6.49 -17.72 7.46
C THR A 306 7.34 -18.88 6.93
N ALA A 307 8.46 -19.15 7.59
CA ALA A 307 9.26 -20.36 7.32
C ALA A 307 8.48 -21.67 7.53
N THR A 308 7.48 -21.66 8.41
CA THR A 308 6.58 -22.81 8.66
C THR A 308 5.44 -22.90 7.66
N GLY A 309 5.37 -22.01 6.68
CA GLY A 309 4.32 -21.97 5.67
C GLY A 309 3.08 -21.19 6.08
N ARG A 310 2.94 -20.76 7.34
CA ARG A 310 1.78 -19.99 7.81
C ARG A 310 1.62 -18.71 7.00
N LEU A 311 0.40 -18.45 6.57
CA LEU A 311 0.10 -17.25 5.80
C LEU A 311 0.19 -15.98 6.66
N VAL A 312 0.91 -14.98 6.15
CA VAL A 312 1.05 -13.67 6.81
C VAL A 312 0.54 -12.50 5.98
N GLY A 313 0.43 -12.65 4.66
CA GLY A 313 0.05 -11.54 3.79
C GLY A 313 0.06 -11.85 2.31
N PHE A 314 0.02 -10.79 1.50
CA PHE A 314 -0.06 -10.83 0.04
C PHE A 314 0.97 -9.91 -0.58
N LEU A 315 1.48 -10.32 -1.73
CA LEU A 315 2.26 -9.47 -2.60
C LEU A 315 1.40 -9.06 -3.79
N ASP A 316 1.23 -7.75 -3.99
CA ASP A 316 0.70 -7.15 -5.19
C ASP A 316 1.87 -7.04 -6.20
N HIS A 317 1.79 -7.75 -7.32
CA HIS A 317 2.92 -7.97 -8.22
C HIS A 317 3.50 -6.65 -8.78
N ASP A 318 4.83 -6.49 -8.75
CA ASP A 318 5.56 -5.46 -9.51
C ASP A 318 6.48 -6.21 -10.52
N LEU A 319 6.33 -5.89 -11.80
CA LEU A 319 6.60 -6.76 -12.97
C LEU A 319 8.08 -6.80 -13.39
N ARG A 320 9.01 -6.73 -12.44
CA ARG A 320 10.45 -6.62 -12.74
C ARG A 320 11.22 -7.93 -12.74
N GLU A 321 10.65 -9.00 -12.21
CA GLU A 321 11.22 -10.34 -12.31
C GLU A 321 10.29 -11.21 -13.17
N PRO A 322 10.79 -11.85 -14.25
CA PRO A 322 10.00 -12.78 -15.04
C PRO A 322 9.41 -13.86 -14.13
N GLU A 323 8.15 -14.25 -14.36
CA GLU A 323 7.46 -15.27 -13.55
C GLU A 323 8.29 -16.55 -13.39
N ASP A 324 9.10 -16.90 -14.40
CA ASP A 324 9.98 -18.08 -14.42
C ASP A 324 11.19 -18.00 -13.46
N THR A 325 11.61 -16.80 -13.04
CA THR A 325 12.73 -16.65 -12.08
C THR A 325 12.31 -16.81 -10.62
N LEU A 326 11.02 -16.67 -10.35
CA LEU A 326 10.41 -17.00 -9.07
C LEU A 326 9.89 -18.44 -9.18
N GLY A 327 10.81 -19.41 -9.12
CA GLY A 327 10.48 -20.83 -9.10
C GLY A 327 9.35 -21.12 -8.11
N ARG A 328 8.66 -22.28 -8.27
CA ARG A 328 7.50 -22.64 -7.43
C ARG A 328 7.78 -22.53 -5.93
N ASP A 329 9.05 -22.65 -5.54
CA ASP A 329 9.58 -22.35 -4.23
C ASP A 329 10.81 -21.45 -4.39
N LEU A 330 10.78 -20.24 -3.84
CA LEU A 330 12.00 -19.46 -3.65
C LEU A 330 12.89 -20.23 -2.65
N VAL A 331 14.11 -20.56 -3.05
CA VAL A 331 15.08 -21.27 -2.18
C VAL A 331 15.54 -20.38 -1.01
N GLU A 332 15.44 -19.05 -1.15
CA GLU A 332 15.82 -18.10 -0.10
C GLU A 332 14.65 -17.17 0.30
N PRO A 333 14.48 -16.87 1.61
CA PRO A 333 13.48 -15.93 2.09
C PRO A 333 13.65 -14.55 1.45
N ALA A 334 12.55 -13.95 1.02
CA ALA A 334 12.53 -12.59 0.50
C ALA A 334 12.57 -11.56 1.64
N GLU A 335 13.22 -10.43 1.37
CA GLU A 335 13.34 -9.33 2.34
C GLU A 335 12.25 -8.27 2.12
N PHE A 336 11.65 -7.84 3.23
CA PHE A 336 10.59 -6.85 3.25
C PHE A 336 10.91 -5.73 4.22
N ILE A 337 10.57 -4.49 3.86
CA ILE A 337 10.58 -3.35 4.77
C ILE A 337 9.15 -2.83 4.99
N ALA A 338 8.82 -2.44 6.22
CA ALA A 338 7.58 -1.72 6.51
C ALA A 338 7.61 -0.33 5.91
N MET A 339 6.51 0.09 5.30
CA MET A 339 6.36 1.44 4.77
C MET A 339 5.35 2.25 5.58
N SER A 340 4.15 1.68 5.76
CA SER A 340 3.04 2.37 6.39
C SER A 340 2.02 1.38 6.94
N ILE A 341 1.18 1.82 7.86
CA ILE A 341 0.03 1.06 8.35
C ILE A 341 -1.26 1.58 7.70
N SER A 342 -2.14 0.66 7.34
CA SER A 342 -3.49 0.94 6.85
C SER A 342 -4.43 -0.22 7.15
N HIS A 343 -5.72 -0.01 7.00
CA HIS A 343 -6.69 -1.08 6.88
C HIS A 343 -6.81 -1.52 5.42
N SER A 344 -6.98 -2.82 5.18
CA SER A 344 -7.15 -3.36 3.83
C SER A 344 -8.53 -4.00 3.71
N TRP A 345 -9.39 -3.45 2.86
CA TRP A 345 -10.61 -4.15 2.44
C TRP A 345 -10.24 -5.50 1.79
N LEU A 346 -10.55 -6.61 2.46
CA LEU A 346 -10.34 -7.97 1.92
C LEU A 346 -11.46 -8.40 0.94
N GLY A 347 -12.50 -7.57 0.79
CA GLY A 347 -13.78 -7.89 0.15
C GLY A 347 -13.80 -8.13 -1.36
N ASP A 348 -12.84 -8.81 -1.98
CA ASP A 348 -13.15 -9.37 -3.32
C ASP A 348 -12.38 -10.64 -3.73
N PRO A 349 -11.07 -10.84 -3.39
CA PRO A 349 -10.41 -12.08 -3.81
C PRO A 349 -10.30 -13.13 -2.71
N TRP A 350 -10.27 -12.74 -1.43
CA TRP A 350 -10.18 -13.69 -0.32
C TRP A 350 -11.42 -14.60 -0.22
N TYR A 351 -12.61 -14.00 -0.32
CA TYR A 351 -13.87 -14.73 -0.36
C TYR A 351 -13.98 -15.70 -1.54
N ASN A 352 -13.42 -15.32 -2.71
CA ASN A 352 -13.57 -16.10 -3.94
C ASN A 352 -12.47 -17.18 -4.11
N HIS A 353 -11.29 -17.02 -3.51
CA HIS A 353 -10.16 -17.94 -3.73
C HIS A 353 -10.11 -19.10 -2.74
N LEU A 354 -10.58 -18.93 -1.51
CA LEU A 354 -10.58 -20.01 -0.50
C LEU A 354 -11.65 -21.08 -0.73
N GLY A 355 -12.71 -20.75 -1.45
CA GLY A 355 -13.88 -21.62 -1.63
C GLY A 355 -13.84 -22.51 -2.88
N HIS A 356 -13.01 -22.19 -3.87
CA HIS A 356 -13.22 -22.68 -5.24
C HIS A 356 -11.91 -23.07 -5.96
N GLY A 357 -11.22 -24.08 -5.46
CA GLY A 357 -10.03 -24.66 -6.11
C GLY A 357 -9.77 -26.11 -5.68
N SER A 358 -8.92 -26.82 -6.43
CA SER A 358 -8.45 -28.19 -6.14
C SER A 358 -7.46 -28.29 -4.97
N GLU A 359 -7.31 -27.22 -4.19
CA GLU A 359 -6.46 -27.19 -3.01
C GLU A 359 -7.19 -27.73 -1.80
N THR A 360 -6.45 -28.28 -0.85
CA THR A 360 -7.07 -28.72 0.41
C THR A 360 -7.62 -27.50 1.15
N PRO A 361 -8.61 -27.68 2.04
CA PRO A 361 -9.11 -26.60 2.90
C PRO A 361 -8.03 -25.92 3.77
N SER A 362 -6.85 -26.52 3.90
CA SER A 362 -5.79 -26.12 4.84
C SER A 362 -4.62 -25.42 4.14
N ALA A 363 -4.41 -25.67 2.85
CA ALA A 363 -3.34 -25.09 2.04
C ALA A 363 -3.31 -23.56 2.08
N PRO A 364 -4.44 -22.83 1.98
CA PRO A 364 -4.38 -21.37 1.93
C PRO A 364 -3.86 -20.76 3.23
N TYR A 365 -4.19 -21.37 4.37
CA TYR A 365 -3.73 -20.92 5.69
C TYR A 365 -2.27 -21.32 5.96
N GLY A 366 -1.73 -22.27 5.19
CA GLY A 366 -0.38 -22.78 5.39
C GLY A 366 -0.25 -23.69 6.59
N CYS A 367 -1.28 -24.49 6.86
CA CYS A 367 -1.25 -25.44 7.95
C CYS A 367 -0.30 -26.61 7.63
N PRO A 368 0.54 -27.09 8.57
CA PRO A 368 1.42 -28.24 8.36
C PRO A 368 0.69 -29.53 7.90
N CYS A 369 -0.60 -29.66 8.22
CA CYS A 369 -1.41 -30.80 7.80
C CYS A 369 -1.64 -30.87 6.28
N ASP A 370 -1.40 -29.79 5.54
CA ASP A 370 -1.52 -29.78 4.08
C ASP A 370 -0.44 -30.64 3.43
N ALA A 371 0.82 -30.50 3.86
CA ALA A 371 1.92 -31.32 3.37
C ALA A 371 1.69 -32.82 3.64
N THR A 372 1.15 -33.13 4.82
CA THR A 372 0.79 -34.50 5.21
C THR A 372 -0.32 -35.08 4.31
N TYR A 373 -1.32 -34.26 3.98
CA TYR A 373 -2.39 -34.65 3.07
C TYR A 373 -1.89 -34.87 1.63
N GLN A 374 -1.01 -34.00 1.13
CA GLN A 374 -0.42 -34.17 -0.19
C GLN A 374 0.43 -35.44 -0.28
N ALA A 375 1.16 -35.77 0.79
CA ALA A 375 1.98 -36.98 0.86
C ALA A 375 1.17 -38.28 0.94
N SER A 376 -0.02 -38.26 1.56
CA SER A 376 -0.84 -39.46 1.73
C SER A 376 -1.68 -39.83 0.51
N GLY A 377 -1.88 -38.90 -0.44
CA GLY A 377 -2.66 -39.12 -1.66
C GLY A 377 -4.15 -39.45 -1.44
N MET A 378 -4.63 -39.41 -0.20
CA MET A 378 -6.00 -39.75 0.18
C MET A 378 -6.88 -38.50 0.14
N LYS A 379 -7.99 -38.58 -0.60
CA LYS A 379 -8.84 -37.41 -0.84
C LYS A 379 -9.70 -37.00 0.35
N ASP A 380 -10.10 -37.90 1.26
CA ASP A 380 -11.19 -37.60 2.19
C ASP A 380 -11.04 -38.14 3.63
N ASP A 381 -9.93 -38.80 3.98
CA ASP A 381 -9.82 -39.44 5.30
C ASP A 381 -9.14 -38.54 6.34
N CYS A 382 -9.96 -37.82 7.13
CA CYS A 382 -9.52 -36.98 8.25
C CYS A 382 -8.86 -37.76 9.40
N SER A 383 -8.83 -39.10 9.34
CA SER A 383 -8.32 -39.97 10.40
C SER A 383 -6.81 -39.82 10.66
N TYR A 384 -6.00 -39.50 9.64
CA TYR A 384 -4.56 -39.21 9.81
C TYR A 384 -4.26 -37.77 10.25
N ALA A 385 -5.23 -36.85 10.13
CA ALA A 385 -5.07 -35.47 10.56
C ALA A 385 -5.04 -35.32 12.10
N ALA A 386 -5.33 -36.38 12.85
CA ALA A 386 -5.28 -36.38 14.31
C ALA A 386 -3.85 -36.25 14.89
N HIS A 387 -2.81 -36.50 14.09
CA HIS A 387 -1.40 -36.43 14.52
C HIS A 387 -0.63 -35.21 13.97
N ALA A 388 -1.20 -34.47 13.02
CA ALA A 388 -0.57 -33.25 12.54
C ALA A 388 -0.86 -32.10 13.50
N GLU A 389 0.16 -31.31 13.83
CA GLU A 389 -0.05 -30.02 14.49
C GLU A 389 -0.83 -29.12 13.53
N HIS A 390 -2.06 -28.75 13.92
CA HIS A 390 -2.87 -27.79 13.19
C HIS A 390 -2.71 -26.41 13.79
N ILE A 391 -2.68 -25.39 12.94
CA ILE A 391 -2.88 -24.01 13.39
C ILE A 391 -4.36 -23.78 13.69
N GLU A 392 -4.67 -22.86 14.60
CA GLU A 392 -6.06 -22.58 15.02
C GLU A 392 -6.97 -22.14 13.88
N GLU A 393 -6.40 -21.50 12.84
CA GLU A 393 -7.14 -21.08 11.64
C GLU A 393 -7.42 -22.24 10.66
N CYS A 394 -6.88 -23.43 10.91
CA CYS A 394 -7.05 -24.56 10.02
C CYS A 394 -8.46 -25.15 10.18
N PRO A 395 -9.23 -25.36 9.09
CA PRO A 395 -10.55 -25.99 9.16
C PRO A 395 -10.56 -27.43 9.71
N ARG A 396 -9.38 -28.04 9.80
CA ARG A 396 -9.17 -29.38 10.37
C ARG A 396 -8.71 -29.35 11.84
N HIS A 397 -8.48 -28.16 12.42
CA HIS A 397 -8.18 -28.01 13.84
C HIS A 397 -9.38 -28.46 14.69
N ILE A 398 -9.14 -29.21 15.77
CA ILE A 398 -10.21 -29.81 16.59
C ILE A 398 -11.15 -28.77 17.21
N ASP A 399 -10.62 -27.58 17.50
CA ASP A 399 -11.38 -26.48 18.08
C ASP A 399 -11.87 -25.47 17.04
N PHE A 400 -11.65 -25.72 15.75
CA PHE A 400 -12.03 -24.80 14.68
C PHE A 400 -13.52 -24.45 14.70
N PHE A 401 -14.39 -25.38 15.10
CA PHE A 401 -15.83 -25.14 15.23
C PHE A 401 -16.29 -24.86 16.68
N LYS A 402 -15.39 -24.87 17.67
CA LYS A 402 -15.76 -24.77 19.09
C LYS A 402 -15.73 -23.34 19.66
N THR A 403 -14.85 -22.48 19.17
CA THR A 403 -14.71 -21.10 19.68
C THR A 403 -15.77 -20.16 19.09
N ARG A 404 -16.20 -19.10 19.78
CA ARG A 404 -17.15 -18.04 19.33
C ARG A 404 -18.16 -18.41 18.21
N HIS A 405 -19.39 -18.73 18.59
CA HIS A 405 -20.53 -18.67 17.66
C HIS A 405 -20.62 -17.24 17.13
N LEU A 406 -20.42 -17.02 15.83
CA LEU A 406 -21.06 -15.89 15.19
C LEU A 406 -22.53 -15.99 15.53
N SER A 407 -23.09 -14.93 16.11
CA SER A 407 -24.53 -14.87 16.31
C SER A 407 -25.20 -15.11 14.95
N ARG A 408 -26.37 -15.76 14.97
CA ARG A 408 -27.13 -16.02 13.74
C ARG A 408 -27.45 -14.71 12.99
N ASP A 409 -27.49 -13.60 13.72
CA ASP A 409 -27.71 -12.26 13.18
C ASP A 409 -26.48 -11.74 12.39
N GLU A 410 -25.25 -11.88 12.91
CA GLU A 410 -24.00 -11.57 12.19
C GLU A 410 -23.80 -12.43 10.93
N ALA A 411 -24.31 -13.66 10.94
CA ALA A 411 -24.29 -14.55 9.77
C ALA A 411 -25.44 -14.27 8.77
N SER A 412 -26.52 -13.59 9.19
CA SER A 412 -27.72 -13.38 8.37
C SER A 412 -27.59 -12.24 7.35
N ASP A 413 -26.75 -11.24 7.63
CA ASP A 413 -26.43 -10.16 6.68
C ASP A 413 -25.75 -10.68 5.41
N TYR A 414 -25.09 -11.83 5.54
CA TYR A 414 -24.50 -12.56 4.43
C TYR A 414 -25.49 -13.65 3.96
N LYS A 415 -26.34 -13.33 2.98
CA LYS A 415 -27.24 -14.30 2.28
C LYS A 415 -26.44 -15.39 1.55
N LEU A 416 -25.84 -16.31 2.29
CA LEU A 416 -24.94 -17.34 1.79
C LEU A 416 -25.69 -18.69 1.73
N ASP A 417 -25.68 -19.35 0.57
CA ASP A 417 -25.91 -20.79 0.40
C ASP A 417 -25.00 -21.60 1.36
N ARG A 418 -25.36 -22.85 1.72
CA ARG A 418 -24.55 -23.78 2.51
C ARG A 418 -23.07 -23.86 2.07
N SER A 419 -22.77 -23.84 0.77
CA SER A 419 -21.37 -23.86 0.29
C SER A 419 -20.61 -22.58 0.68
N SER A 420 -21.30 -21.44 0.59
CA SER A 420 -20.80 -20.14 1.02
C SER A 420 -20.81 -19.94 2.53
N PHE A 421 -21.65 -20.67 3.28
CA PHE A 421 -21.68 -20.65 4.75
C PHE A 421 -20.39 -21.22 5.34
N PHE A 422 -19.92 -22.38 4.87
CA PHE A 422 -18.64 -22.95 5.31
C PHE A 422 -17.46 -22.04 4.94
N THR A 423 -17.48 -21.46 3.74
CA THR A 423 -16.48 -20.48 3.32
C THR A 423 -16.50 -19.24 4.22
N GLY A 424 -17.70 -18.78 4.60
CA GLY A 424 -17.91 -17.71 5.58
C GLY A 424 -17.26 -18.01 6.92
N ILE A 425 -17.58 -19.17 7.54
CA ILE A 425 -16.99 -19.58 8.83
C ILE A 425 -15.46 -19.59 8.76
N LYS A 426 -14.91 -20.14 7.67
CA LYS A 426 -13.46 -20.22 7.49
C LYS A 426 -12.79 -18.87 7.39
N ASN A 427 -13.40 -17.94 6.66
CA ASN A 427 -12.90 -16.57 6.55
C ASN A 427 -12.98 -15.87 7.90
N THR A 428 -14.13 -15.94 8.57
CA THR A 428 -14.31 -15.33 9.89
C THR A 428 -13.27 -15.82 10.88
N ARG A 429 -12.98 -17.13 10.93
CA ARG A 429 -11.95 -17.67 11.84
C ARG A 429 -10.56 -17.11 11.58
N HIS A 430 -10.18 -17.06 10.32
CA HIS A 430 -8.90 -16.48 9.93
C HIS A 430 -8.83 -15.01 10.32
N LEU A 431 -9.91 -14.26 10.08
CA LEU A 431 -9.99 -12.84 10.43
C LEU A 431 -9.98 -12.61 11.94
N ASP A 432 -10.71 -13.40 12.71
CA ASP A 432 -10.76 -13.36 14.17
C ASP A 432 -9.36 -13.58 14.78
N ALA A 433 -8.58 -14.54 14.23
CA ALA A 433 -7.21 -14.76 14.66
C ALA A 433 -6.27 -13.56 14.38
N LEU A 434 -6.62 -12.72 13.41
CA LEU A 434 -5.89 -11.51 13.01
C LEU A 434 -6.45 -10.23 13.65
N SER A 435 -7.55 -10.35 14.39
CA SER A 435 -8.27 -9.22 14.95
C SER A 435 -7.70 -8.75 16.29
N TYR A 436 -8.00 -7.49 16.60
CA TYR A 436 -7.74 -6.86 17.89
C TYR A 436 -9.06 -6.53 18.57
N SER A 437 -9.15 -6.83 19.86
CA SER A 437 -10.31 -6.55 20.69
C SER A 437 -9.90 -5.69 21.89
N ASP A 438 -10.83 -4.87 22.37
CA ASP A 438 -10.69 -4.14 23.63
C ASP A 438 -10.84 -5.05 24.86
N ALA A 439 -10.76 -4.46 26.05
CA ALA A 439 -10.87 -5.16 27.32
C ALA A 439 -12.24 -5.85 27.51
N GLU A 440 -13.30 -5.38 26.84
CA GLU A 440 -14.63 -5.98 26.86
C GLU A 440 -14.82 -7.04 25.75
N GLY A 441 -13.83 -7.27 24.89
CA GLY A 441 -13.88 -8.25 23.80
C GLY A 441 -14.60 -7.74 22.54
N LYS A 442 -14.84 -6.43 22.43
CA LYS A 442 -15.37 -5.77 21.22
C LYS A 442 -14.22 -5.46 20.26
N LEU A 443 -14.46 -5.66 18.97
CA LEU A 443 -13.44 -5.47 17.94
C LEU A 443 -13.07 -4.00 17.79
N MET A 444 -11.78 -3.72 17.66
CA MET A 444 -11.24 -2.36 17.44
C MET A 444 -11.31 -1.91 15.97
N HIS A 445 -11.60 -2.84 15.08
CA HIS A 445 -11.74 -2.63 13.65
C HIS A 445 -12.86 -3.52 13.11
N GLU A 446 -13.34 -3.23 11.91
CA GLU A 446 -14.26 -4.12 11.19
C GLU A 446 -13.59 -5.48 10.94
N LEU A 447 -14.31 -6.57 11.18
CA LEU A 447 -13.76 -7.94 11.12
C LEU A 447 -13.17 -8.26 9.74
N ASP A 448 -13.80 -7.81 8.66
CA ASP A 448 -13.37 -8.00 7.27
C ASP A 448 -12.25 -7.04 6.81
N ILE A 449 -11.81 -6.16 7.71
CA ILE A 449 -10.80 -5.14 7.43
C ILE A 449 -9.71 -5.14 8.53
N PRO A 450 -8.95 -6.24 8.67
CA PRO A 450 -7.90 -6.31 9.69
C PRO A 450 -6.79 -5.27 9.44
N PRO A 451 -6.09 -4.83 10.50
CA PRO A 451 -4.95 -3.94 10.39
C PRO A 451 -3.83 -4.59 9.56
N THR A 452 -3.26 -3.83 8.63
CA THR A 452 -2.21 -4.32 7.73
C THR A 452 -1.05 -3.34 7.61
N VAL A 453 0.17 -3.88 7.60
CA VAL A 453 1.39 -3.16 7.25
C VAL A 453 1.57 -3.25 5.74
N ASN A 454 1.61 -2.11 5.06
CA ASN A 454 2.08 -2.02 3.68
C ASN A 454 3.59 -2.22 3.69
N VAL A 455 4.06 -3.18 2.89
CA VAL A 455 5.46 -3.58 2.85
C VAL A 455 6.04 -3.46 1.45
N MET A 456 7.34 -3.16 1.37
CA MET A 456 8.10 -3.19 0.13
C MET A 456 9.00 -4.41 0.10
N ARG A 457 8.88 -5.23 -0.95
CA ARG A 457 9.86 -6.26 -1.25
C ARG A 457 11.10 -5.60 -1.84
N ILE A 458 12.24 -5.90 -1.23
CA ILE A 458 13.55 -5.40 -1.67
C ILE A 458 14.48 -6.57 -2.00
N VAL A 459 15.38 -6.35 -2.96
CA VAL A 459 16.45 -7.30 -3.31
C VAL A 459 17.76 -6.54 -3.44
N PRO A 460 18.92 -7.17 -3.17
CA PRO A 460 20.22 -6.57 -3.47
C PRO A 460 20.25 -6.08 -4.91
N SER A 461 20.76 -4.86 -5.13
CA SER A 461 20.65 -4.25 -6.46
C SER A 461 21.45 -5.03 -7.49
N LYS A 462 20.88 -5.14 -8.68
CA LYS A 462 21.53 -5.70 -9.87
C LYS A 462 22.18 -4.60 -10.73
N GLY A 463 21.93 -3.33 -10.41
CA GLY A 463 22.39 -2.16 -11.16
C GLY A 463 23.65 -1.50 -10.58
N ARG A 464 23.64 -0.16 -10.50
CA ARG A 464 24.78 0.67 -10.08
C ARG A 464 25.26 0.39 -8.66
N GLY A 465 24.39 -0.14 -7.81
CA GLY A 465 24.68 -0.51 -6.43
C GLY A 465 25.10 -1.96 -6.21
N LYS A 466 25.33 -2.74 -7.28
CA LYS A 466 25.63 -4.17 -7.18
C LYS A 466 26.83 -4.43 -6.27
N GLY A 467 26.64 -5.28 -5.26
CA GLY A 467 27.67 -5.66 -4.29
C GLY A 467 28.01 -4.60 -3.23
N THR A 468 27.31 -3.46 -3.22
CA THR A 468 27.59 -2.35 -2.27
C THR A 468 26.62 -2.29 -1.09
N GLY A 469 25.69 -3.24 -0.98
CA GLY A 469 24.64 -3.23 0.05
C GLY A 469 23.47 -2.28 -0.25
N VAL A 470 23.33 -1.87 -1.50
CA VAL A 470 22.19 -1.10 -2.01
C VAL A 470 21.10 -2.05 -2.53
N TYR A 471 19.85 -1.64 -2.43
CA TYR A 471 18.69 -2.47 -2.73
C TYR A 471 17.82 -1.87 -3.83
N GLN A 472 17.09 -2.73 -4.54
CA GLN A 472 16.04 -2.35 -5.48
C GLN A 472 14.69 -2.79 -4.94
N ARG A 473 13.67 -1.97 -5.19
CA ARG A 473 12.27 -2.35 -5.02
C ARG A 473 11.91 -3.37 -6.09
N VAL A 474 11.14 -4.40 -5.73
CA VAL A 474 10.64 -5.42 -6.67
C VAL A 474 9.16 -5.74 -6.47
N GLY A 475 8.51 -5.13 -5.49
CA GLY A 475 7.12 -5.44 -5.19
C GLY A 475 6.59 -4.64 -4.03
N LEU A 476 5.28 -4.49 -3.98
CA LEU A 476 4.56 -4.04 -2.80
C LEU A 476 3.65 -5.15 -2.31
N GLY A 477 3.43 -5.17 -1.01
CA GLY A 477 2.59 -6.17 -0.38
C GLY A 477 1.92 -5.62 0.85
N ARG A 478 1.14 -6.49 1.47
CA ARG A 478 0.43 -6.24 2.72
C ARG A 478 0.59 -7.43 3.62
N ILE A 479 1.02 -7.18 4.85
CA ILE A 479 1.15 -8.20 5.88
C ILE A 479 0.22 -7.80 7.03
N TYR A 480 -0.53 -8.74 7.57
CA TYR A 480 -1.39 -8.45 8.72
C TYR A 480 -0.54 -8.00 9.92
N LEU A 481 -0.97 -6.95 10.63
CA LEU A 481 -0.18 -6.34 11.70
C LEU A 481 0.30 -7.38 12.73
N LYS A 482 -0.60 -8.23 13.22
CA LYS A 482 -0.26 -9.27 14.19
C LYS A 482 0.82 -10.23 13.67
N ARG A 483 0.75 -10.56 12.37
CA ARG A 483 1.72 -11.43 11.70
C ARG A 483 3.05 -10.74 11.44
N TRP A 484 3.02 -9.44 11.20
CA TRP A 484 4.21 -8.62 11.10
C TRP A 484 4.96 -8.64 12.43
N THR A 485 4.28 -8.41 13.56
CA THR A 485 4.90 -8.50 14.90
C THR A 485 5.42 -9.90 15.22
N GLU A 486 4.63 -10.95 14.95
CA GLU A 486 5.04 -12.35 15.15
C GLU A 486 6.32 -12.71 14.38
N ALA A 487 6.57 -12.07 13.24
CA ALA A 487 7.77 -12.27 12.44
C ALA A 487 9.02 -11.54 12.99
N ASN A 488 8.89 -10.85 14.14
CA ASN A 488 9.95 -10.17 14.89
C ASN A 488 10.86 -9.26 14.02
N PRO A 489 10.27 -8.25 13.36
CA PRO A 489 10.96 -7.42 12.40
C PRO A 489 11.91 -6.46 13.13
N GLN A 490 13.04 -6.12 12.49
CA GLN A 490 14.10 -5.33 13.11
C GLN A 490 14.27 -3.97 12.43
N PHE A 491 14.40 -2.89 13.20
CA PHE A 491 14.69 -1.57 12.65
C PHE A 491 16.09 -1.53 12.03
N THR A 492 16.16 -1.18 10.75
CA THR A 492 17.42 -1.09 10.01
C THR A 492 17.37 0.04 8.99
N THR A 493 18.57 0.48 8.57
CA THR A 493 18.74 1.49 7.54
C THR A 493 19.08 0.80 6.22
N VAL A 494 18.32 1.13 5.18
CA VAL A 494 18.46 0.59 3.82
C VAL A 494 18.67 1.75 2.85
N VAL A 495 19.49 1.52 1.83
CA VAL A 495 19.64 2.45 0.69
C VAL A 495 18.94 1.81 -0.51
N LEU A 496 17.90 2.47 -1.02
CA LEU A 496 17.20 2.07 -2.24
C LEU A 496 17.81 2.77 -3.45
N GLU A 497 17.81 2.11 -4.61
CA GLU A 497 18.18 2.70 -5.90
C GLU A 497 17.19 2.46 -7.02
#